data_AF-A0A512SZZ8-F1
#
_entry.id   AF-A0A512SZZ8-F1
#
_cell.length_a   1.000
_cell.length_b   1.000
_cell.length_c   1.000
_cell.angle_alpha   90.00
_cell.angle_beta   90.00
_cell.angle_gamma   90.00
#
_symmetry.space_group_name_H-M   'P 1'
#
loop_
_entity.id
_entity.type
_entity.pdbx_description
1 polymer ?
#
loop_
_entity_poly.entity_id
_entity_poly.type
_entity_poly.pdbx_seq_one_letter_code
_entity_poly.pdbx_strand_id
1 'polypeptide(L)' 'MQWANTLDVGPDDLADAIRVLLREASRLDDAILRLRIAFHGCPDLELEEGLVRLERQMGRSVGQIEDLHAQVRKELQS' A
#
# COMPACT_ATOMS: atom_id res chain seq x y z
N MET A 1 12.52 16.01 -7.08
CA MET A 1 11.43 17.01 -6.90
C MET A 1 10.10 16.58 -7.53
N GLN A 2 10.10 15.76 -8.59
CA GLN A 2 8.86 15.31 -9.24
C GLN A 2 7.88 14.63 -8.26
N TRP A 3 8.40 13.85 -7.31
CA TRP A 3 7.57 13.16 -6.31
C TRP A 3 6.96 14.06 -5.24
N ALA A 4 7.64 15.14 -4.85
CA ALA A 4 7.10 16.14 -3.94
C ALA A 4 5.83 16.78 -4.53
N ASN A 5 5.85 17.11 -5.83
CA ASN A 5 4.69 17.62 -6.54
C ASN A 5 3.57 16.57 -6.70
N THR A 6 3.93 15.30 -6.98
CA THR A 6 2.93 14.23 -7.10
C THR A 6 2.21 13.94 -5.79
N LEU A 7 2.91 14.07 -4.66
CA LEU A 7 2.35 13.85 -3.33
C LEU A 7 1.79 15.12 -2.68
N ASP A 8 1.88 16.27 -3.37
CA ASP A 8 1.49 17.59 -2.87
C ASP A 8 2.12 17.93 -1.50
N VAL A 9 3.41 17.63 -1.37
CA VAL A 9 4.21 17.88 -0.15
C VAL A 9 5.46 18.69 -0.47
N GLY A 10 6.00 19.37 0.54
CA GLY A 10 7.31 20.00 0.44
C GLY A 10 8.41 18.97 0.16
N PRO A 11 9.52 19.36 -0.50
CA PRO A 11 10.65 18.46 -0.74
C PRO A 11 11.27 17.91 0.55
N ASP A 12 11.24 18.69 1.63
CA ASP A 12 11.74 18.27 2.95
C ASP A 12 10.79 17.28 3.65
N ASP A 13 9.48 17.38 3.37
CA ASP A 13 8.43 16.52 3.96
C ASP A 13 8.25 15.20 3.20
N LEU A 14 8.85 15.08 2.02
CA LEU A 14 8.69 13.93 1.11
C LEU A 14 9.08 12.60 1.77
N ALA A 15 10.13 12.59 2.59
CA ALA A 15 10.57 11.39 3.30
C ALA A 15 9.55 10.94 4.35
N ASP A 16 8.92 11.88 5.06
CA ASP A 16 7.93 11.57 6.09
C ASP A 16 6.59 11.16 5.47
N ALA A 17 6.17 11.81 4.38
CA ALA A 17 4.98 11.44 3.62
C ALA A 17 5.05 9.98 3.14
N ILE A 18 6.20 9.53 2.64
CA ILE A 18 6.37 8.14 2.17
C ILE A 18 6.41 7.15 3.31
N ARG A 19 7.02 7.50 4.46
CA ARG A 19 6.98 6.65 5.66
C ARG A 19 5.54 6.44 6.14
N VAL A 20 4.70 7.47 6.06
CA VAL A 20 3.27 7.36 6.37
C VAL A 20 2.60 6.40 5.37
N LEU A 21 2.81 6.57 4.06
CA LEU A 21 2.25 5.69 3.05
C LEU A 21 2.63 4.20 3.25
N LEU A 22 3.90 3.92 3.56
CA LEU A 22 4.34 2.55 3.87
C LEU A 22 3.68 1.97 5.11
N ARG A 23 3.49 2.80 6.14
CA ARG A 23 2.80 2.38 7.36
C ARG A 23 1.34 2.05 7.10
N GLU A 24 0.65 2.88 6.33
CA GLU A 24 -0.75 2.61 5.97
C GLU A 24 -0.87 1.41 5.02
N ALA A 25 0.07 1.21 4.11
CA ALA A 25 0.15 0.01 3.26
C ALA A 25 0.26 -1.27 4.11
N SER A 26 1.14 -1.28 5.11
CA SER A 26 1.27 -2.40 6.05
C SER A 26 -0.01 -2.64 6.87
N ARG A 27 -0.72 -1.58 7.28
CA ARG A 27 -2.01 -1.71 7.98
C ARG A 27 -3.11 -2.30 7.09
N LEU A 28 -3.11 -1.97 5.80
CA LEU A 28 -4.04 -2.54 4.84
C LEU A 28 -3.79 -4.04 4.66
N ASP A 29 -2.53 -4.46 4.53
CA ASP A 29 -2.18 -5.89 4.46
C ASP A 29 -2.63 -6.66 5.72
N ASP A 30 -2.41 -6.09 6.91
CA ASP A 30 -2.89 -6.69 8.16
C ASP A 30 -4.42 -6.80 8.20
N ALA A 31 -5.14 -5.77 7.72
CA ALA A 31 -6.59 -5.79 7.67
C ALA A 31 -7.12 -6.87 6.72
N ILE A 32 -6.49 -7.03 5.57
CA ILE A 32 -6.82 -8.08 4.59
C ILE A 32 -6.57 -9.46 5.17
N LEU A 33 -5.43 -9.67 5.84
CA LEU A 33 -5.15 -10.94 6.51
C LEU A 33 -6.22 -11.28 7.55
N ARG A 34 -6.67 -10.29 8.33
CA ARG A 34 -7.76 -10.46 9.30
C ARG A 34 -9.08 -10.82 8.62
N LEU A 35 -9.41 -10.17 7.51
CA LEU A 35 -10.59 -10.50 6.72
C LEU A 35 -10.52 -11.94 6.21
N ARG A 36 -9.37 -12.35 5.66
CA ARG A 36 -9.17 -13.73 5.18
C ARG A 36 -9.34 -14.77 6.27
N ILE A 37 -8.86 -14.48 7.48
CA ILE A 37 -9.06 -15.34 8.66
C ILE A 37 -10.53 -15.36 9.06
N ALA A 38 -11.19 -14.20 9.12
CA ALA A 38 -12.59 -14.08 9.52
C ALA A 38 -13.56 -14.80 8.58
N PHE A 39 -13.23 -14.84 7.28
CA PHE A 39 -14.05 -15.49 6.25
C PHE A 39 -13.53 -16.87 5.84
N HIS A 40 -12.57 -17.43 6.57
CA HIS A 40 -12.05 -18.76 6.27
C HIS A 40 -13.15 -19.83 6.41
N GLY A 41 -13.46 -20.52 5.32
CA GLY A 41 -14.54 -21.52 5.29
C GLY A 41 -15.95 -20.91 5.21
N CYS A 42 -16.07 -19.62 4.87
CA CYS A 42 -17.37 -19.03 4.55
C CYS A 42 -17.97 -19.74 3.32
N PRO A 43 -19.23 -20.21 3.38
CA PRO A 43 -19.88 -20.88 2.24
C PRO A 43 -20.31 -19.91 1.13
N ASP A 44 -20.10 -18.60 1.32
CA ASP A 44 -20.42 -17.57 0.34
C ASP A 44 -19.26 -17.38 -0.65
N LEU A 45 -19.43 -17.96 -1.84
CA LEU A 45 -18.48 -17.89 -2.95
C LEU A 45 -18.29 -16.46 -3.48
N GLU A 46 -19.32 -15.62 -3.50
CA GLU A 46 -19.19 -14.24 -3.99
C GLU A 46 -18.30 -13.41 -3.06
N LEU A 47 -18.45 -13.64 -1.74
CA LEU A 47 -17.64 -13.00 -0.72
C LEU A 47 -16.18 -13.49 -0.78
N GLU A 48 -15.95 -14.79 -0.95
CA GLU A 48 -14.61 -15.36 -1.12
C GLU A 48 -13.91 -14.77 -2.36
N GLU A 49 -14.59 -14.73 -3.50
CA GLU A 49 -14.05 -14.10 -4.70
C GLU A 49 -13.80 -12.60 -4.53
N GLY A 50 -14.70 -11.91 -3.81
CA GLY A 50 -14.55 -10.50 -3.46
C GLY A 50 -13.28 -10.24 -2.66
N LEU A 51 -12.99 -11.08 -1.67
CA LEU A 51 -11.77 -11.02 -0.86
C LEU A 51 -10.52 -11.28 -1.71
N VAL A 52 -10.54 -12.28 -2.60
CA VAL A 52 -9.41 -12.55 -3.50
C VAL A 52 -9.16 -11.37 -4.46
N ARG A 53 -10.22 -10.72 -4.98
CA ARG A 53 -10.09 -9.52 -5.81
C ARG A 53 -9.50 -8.36 -5.00
N LEU A 54 -9.95 -8.16 -3.78
CA LEU A 54 -9.45 -7.14 -2.86
C LEU A 54 -7.97 -7.37 -2.54
N GLU A 55 -7.59 -8.58 -2.15
CA GLU A 55 -6.20 -9.00 -1.91
C GLU A 55 -5.29 -8.66 -3.08
N ARG A 56 -5.68 -9.04 -4.30
CA ARG A 56 -4.90 -8.75 -5.51
C ARG A 56 -4.78 -7.27 -5.79
N GLN A 57 -5.84 -6.50 -5.57
CA GLN A 57 -5.81 -5.05 -5.81
C GLN A 57 -4.90 -4.36 -4.81
N MET A 58 -5.00 -4.70 -3.52
CA MET A 58 -4.17 -4.09 -2.49
C MET A 58 -2.71 -4.51 -2.62
N GLY A 59 -2.42 -5.77 -2.94
CA GLY A 59 -1.04 -6.20 -3.22
C GLY A 59 -0.37 -5.41 -4.36
N ARG A 60 -1.14 -5.04 -5.40
CA ARG A 60 -0.63 -4.13 -6.45
C ARG A 60 -0.37 -2.72 -5.92
N SER A 61 -1.28 -2.18 -5.11
CA SER A 61 -1.13 -0.85 -4.50
C SER A 61 0.06 -0.78 -3.54
N VAL A 62 0.26 -1.81 -2.72
CA VAL A 62 1.42 -1.93 -1.82
C VAL A 62 2.72 -1.96 -2.63
N GLY A 63 2.81 -2.80 -3.66
CA GLY A 63 3.98 -2.84 -4.54
C GLY A 63 4.29 -1.49 -5.19
N GLN A 64 3.27 -0.74 -5.62
CA GLN A 64 3.45 0.61 -6.16
C GLN A 64 4.00 1.60 -5.11
N ILE A 65 3.59 1.49 -3.85
CA ILE A 65 4.09 2.32 -2.75
C ILE A 65 5.55 1.96 -2.42
N GLU A 66 5.90 0.68 -2.47
CA GLU A 66 7.28 0.21 -2.28
C GLU A 66 8.21 0.70 -3.40
N ASP A 67 7.76 0.60 -4.66
CA ASP A 67 8.48 1.12 -5.82
C ASP A 67 8.68 2.63 -5.73
N LEU A 68 7.63 3.37 -5.33
CA LEU A 68 7.69 4.81 -5.07
C LEU A 68 8.75 5.13 -4.00
N HIS A 69 8.72 4.42 -2.88
CA HIS A 69 9.71 4.61 -1.81
C HIS A 69 11.14 4.36 -2.30
N ALA A 70 11.35 3.31 -3.09
CA ALA A 70 12.65 3.01 -3.67
C ALA A 70 13.13 4.12 -4.63
N GLN A 71 12.24 4.69 -5.42
CA GLN A 71 12.56 5.79 -6.33
C GLN A 71 12.89 7.08 -5.58
N VAL A 72 12.12 7.44 -4.57
CA VAL A 72 12.40 8.64 -3.78
C VAL A 72 13.68 8.51 -2.98
N ARG A 73 13.96 7.32 -2.43
CA ARG A 73 15.24 7.07 -1.76
C ARG A 73 16.43 7.26 -2.71
N LYS A 74 16.30 6.88 -3.98
CA LYS A 74 17.33 7.14 -5.00
C LYS A 74 17.49 8.63 -5.28
N GLU A 75 16.38 9.38 -5.43
CA GLU A 75 16.42 10.85 -5.62
C GLU A 75 17.07 11.59 -4.44
N LEU A 76 16.84 11.13 -3.21
CA LEU A 76 17.42 11.78 -2.01
C LEU A 76 18.92 11.47 -1.83
N GLN A 77 19.45 10.47 -2.54
CA GLN A 77 20.85 10.06 -2.47
C GLN A 77 21.70 10.58 -3.65
N SER A 78 21.07 11.16 -4.68
CA SER A 78 21.71 11.76 -5.86
C SER A 78 21.88 13.26 -5.70
#